data_AF-A0A4Y9ZI07-F1
#
_entry.id   AF-A0A4Y9ZI07-F1
#
_cell.length_a   1.000
_cell.length_b   1.000
_cell.length_c   1.000
_cell.angle_alpha   90.00
_cell.angle_beta   90.00
_cell.angle_gamma   90.00
#
_symmetry.space_group_name_H-M   'P 1'
#
loop_
_entity.id
_entity.type
_entity.pdbx_description
1 polymer ?
#
loop_
_entity_poly.entity_id
_entity_poly.type
_entity_poly.pdbx_seq_one_letter_code
_entity_poly.pdbx_strand_id
1 'polypeptide(L)'
;MSLISPALDPLLFASLALATPFVSYAGSRLVDRCKYWWKERPKTYQRPEGTMRTVLGAVLALHTLYTFYVLVFAKPPNLFTALGVPISIKQSQLRKTIAAHADAPPFPITPSFEVLLSRLASFDVRVLFLRFGQDTLQTCAHCHTHSDFQQYALPRSLLEYLREAAVVGVLTQPFADLVSLSPDDSISNGP
;
A
#
# COMPACT_ATOMS: atom_id res chain seq x y z
N MET A 1 -2.66 1.20 -21.55
CA MET A 1 -3.94 0.69 -21.04
C MET A 1 -3.66 -0.23 -19.87
N SER A 2 -3.65 0.31 -18.66
CA SER A 2 -3.58 -0.47 -17.42
C SER A 2 -5.02 -0.71 -16.98
N LEU A 3 -5.54 -1.92 -17.21
CA LEU A 3 -6.94 -2.28 -16.89
C LEU A 3 -7.18 -2.55 -15.39
N ILE A 4 -6.14 -2.40 -14.55
CA ILE A 4 -6.25 -2.51 -13.11
C ILE A 4 -6.26 -1.09 -12.56
N SER A 5 -7.45 -0.60 -12.25
CA SER A 5 -7.61 0.71 -11.61
C SER A 5 -6.88 0.69 -10.25
N PRO A 6 -6.09 1.70 -9.88
CA PRO A 6 -5.46 1.77 -8.55
C PRO A 6 -6.47 1.81 -7.40
N ALA A 7 -7.77 1.96 -7.71
CA ALA A 7 -8.88 1.83 -6.76
C ALA A 7 -9.35 0.38 -6.54
N LEU A 8 -9.00 -0.57 -7.41
CA LEU A 8 -9.36 -1.98 -7.23
C LEU A 8 -8.52 -2.65 -6.14
N ASP A 9 -7.23 -2.32 -6.04
CA ASP A 9 -6.35 -2.86 -5.00
C ASP A 9 -6.89 -2.61 -3.58
N PRO A 10 -7.26 -1.39 -3.15
CA PRO A 10 -7.79 -1.19 -1.80
C PRO A 10 -9.12 -1.90 -1.56
N LEU A 11 -9.98 -2.07 -2.57
CA LEU A 11 -11.24 -2.83 -2.44
C LEU A 11 -10.99 -4.34 -2.34
N LEU A 12 -10.03 -4.87 -3.10
CA LEU A 12 -9.64 -6.27 -3.06
C LEU A 12 -8.98 -6.60 -1.71
N PHE A 13 -8.08 -5.74 -1.23
CA PHE A 13 -7.52 -5.88 0.11
C PHE A 13 -8.55 -5.63 1.22
N ALA A 14 -9.49 -4.69 1.07
CA ALA A 14 -10.54 -4.46 2.06
C ALA A 14 -11.54 -5.61 2.13
N SER A 15 -11.92 -6.20 1.00
CA SER A 15 -12.78 -7.38 0.95
C SER A 15 -12.10 -8.62 1.54
N LEU A 16 -10.80 -8.81 1.28
CA LEU A 16 -10.00 -9.85 1.96
C LEU A 16 -9.89 -9.59 3.48
N ALA A 17 -9.73 -8.34 3.90
CA ALA A 17 -9.68 -7.94 5.31
C ALA A 17 -11.03 -8.08 6.03
N LEU A 18 -12.15 -7.93 5.33
CA LEU A 18 -13.50 -8.14 5.88
C LEU A 18 -13.91 -9.61 5.85
N ALA A 19 -13.43 -10.38 4.88
CA ALA A 19 -13.69 -11.83 4.80
C ALA A 19 -12.88 -12.62 5.84
N THR A 20 -11.69 -12.14 6.22
CA THR A 20 -10.82 -12.81 7.20
C THR A 20 -11.47 -13.07 8.57
N PRO A 21 -12.17 -12.12 9.23
CA PRO A 21 -12.86 -12.40 10.49
C PRO A 21 -14.03 -13.39 10.31
N PHE A 22 -14.70 -13.40 9.15
CA PHE A 22 -15.77 -14.36 8.87
C PHE A 22 -15.24 -15.78 8.63
N VAL A 23 -14.12 -15.91 7.91
CA VAL A 23 -13.44 -17.19 7.70
C VAL A 23 -12.82 -17.70 9.00
N SER A 24 -12.24 -16.82 9.83
CA SER A 24 -11.72 -17.20 11.14
C SER A 24 -12.82 -17.54 12.13
N TYR A 25 -13.98 -16.87 12.08
CA TYR A 25 -15.15 -17.17 12.92
C TYR A 25 -15.83 -18.48 12.51
N ALA A 26 -15.97 -18.74 11.20
CA ALA A 26 -16.47 -20.02 10.70
C ALA A 26 -15.50 -21.17 11.04
N GLY A 27 -14.19 -20.92 10.94
CA GLY A 27 -13.15 -21.86 11.38
C GLY A 27 -13.16 -22.12 12.88
N SER A 28 -13.29 -21.09 13.71
CA SER A 28 -13.30 -21.23 15.17
C SER A 28 -14.53 -21.99 15.68
N ARG A 29 -15.71 -21.82 15.06
CA ARG A 29 -16.91 -22.62 15.40
C ARG A 29 -16.77 -24.10 15.04
N LEU A 30 -15.99 -24.45 14.02
CA LEU A 30 -15.66 -25.85 13.72
C LEU A 30 -14.63 -26.40 14.73
N VAL A 31 -13.69 -25.56 15.19
CA VAL A 31 -12.68 -25.91 16.21
C VAL A 31 -13.29 -26.08 17.61
N ASP A 32 -14.31 -25.28 17.98
CA ASP A 32 -14.99 -25.44 19.27
C ASP A 32 -15.76 -26.76 19.39
N ARG A 33 -16.18 -27.37 18.26
CA ARG A 33 -16.70 -28.76 18.26
C ARG A 33 -15.60 -29.81 18.50
N CYS A 34 -14.34 -29.51 18.16
CA CYS A 34 -13.19 -30.38 18.45
C CYS A 34 -12.62 -30.19 19.87
N LYS A 35 -12.98 -29.10 20.56
CA LYS A 35 -12.44 -28.70 21.87
C LYS A 35 -12.79 -29.65 23.02
N TYR A 36 -13.87 -30.42 22.89
CA TYR A 36 -14.21 -31.47 23.85
C TYR A 36 -13.44 -32.79 23.64
N TRP A 37 -12.70 -32.92 22.55
CA TRP A 37 -11.93 -34.12 22.22
C TRP A 37 -10.43 -34.01 22.54
N TRP A 38 -9.99 -32.88 23.10
CA TRP A 38 -8.56 -32.51 23.16
C TRP A 38 -8.03 -32.23 24.58
N LYS A 39 -8.66 -32.83 25.60
CA LYS A 39 -8.26 -32.62 27.01
C LYS A 39 -6.97 -33.34 27.42
N GLU A 40 -6.37 -34.19 26.58
CA GLU A 40 -5.17 -34.95 26.96
C GLU A 40 -4.15 -35.13 25.84
N ARG A 41 -3.50 -34.05 25.36
CA ARG A 41 -2.23 -34.19 24.63
C ARG A 41 -1.12 -33.28 25.21
N PRO A 42 0.10 -33.82 25.42
CA PRO A 42 1.26 -33.02 25.80
C PRO A 42 1.63 -32.03 24.69
N LYS A 43 2.13 -30.85 25.10
CA LYS A 43 2.50 -29.73 24.22
C LYS A 43 3.78 -30.05 23.42
N THR A 44 3.71 -30.92 22.43
CA THR A 44 4.67 -30.90 21.31
C THR A 44 4.21 -29.83 20.33
N TYR A 45 5.05 -28.81 20.10
CA TYR A 45 4.86 -27.82 19.05
C TYR A 45 4.80 -28.52 17.69
N GLN A 46 3.62 -28.95 17.27
CA GLN A 46 3.42 -29.49 15.94
C GLN A 46 3.45 -28.33 14.97
N ARG A 47 4.63 -28.15 14.37
CA ARG A 47 4.87 -27.30 13.20
C ARG A 47 3.77 -27.64 12.17
N PRO A 48 2.94 -26.67 11.74
CA PRO A 48 1.90 -26.94 10.75
C PRO A 48 2.54 -27.55 9.50
N GLU A 49 1.97 -28.68 9.06
CA GLU A 49 2.51 -29.52 8.00
C GLU A 49 2.67 -28.74 6.68
N GLY A 50 3.76 -29.05 5.96
CA GLY A 50 4.44 -28.15 5.01
C GLY A 50 3.63 -27.56 3.86
N THR A 51 2.44 -28.06 3.54
CA THR A 51 1.65 -27.61 2.38
C THR A 51 1.19 -26.16 2.49
N MET A 52 0.66 -25.74 3.65
CA MET A 52 0.18 -24.37 3.85
C MET A 52 1.33 -23.35 3.83
N ARG A 53 2.50 -23.74 4.36
CA ARG A 53 3.71 -22.91 4.33
C ARG A 53 4.23 -22.72 2.90
N THR A 54 4.18 -23.76 2.08
CA THR A 54 4.57 -23.69 0.66
C THR A 54 3.62 -22.81 -0.14
N VAL A 55 2.30 -22.94 0.07
CA VAL A 55 1.30 -22.08 -0.58
C VAL A 55 1.51 -20.62 -0.20
N LEU A 56 1.68 -20.34 1.09
CA LEU A 56 1.89 -18.97 1.57
C LEU A 56 3.19 -18.37 1.03
N GLY A 57 4.28 -19.15 1.02
CA GLY A 57 5.54 -18.75 0.41
C GLY A 57 5.42 -18.47 -1.09
N ALA A 58 4.64 -19.28 -1.82
CA ALA A 58 4.41 -19.07 -3.24
C ALA A 58 3.59 -17.80 -3.52
N VAL A 59 2.55 -17.52 -2.72
CA VAL A 59 1.75 -16.29 -2.83
C VAL A 59 2.63 -15.06 -2.55
N LEU A 60 3.43 -15.10 -1.49
CA LEU A 60 4.34 -14.00 -1.15
C LEU A 60 5.36 -13.78 -2.26
N ALA A 61 5.98 -14.85 -2.77
CA ALA A 61 6.94 -14.77 -3.86
C ALA A 61 6.32 -14.21 -5.14
N LEU A 62 5.11 -14.65 -5.51
CA LEU A 62 4.38 -14.13 -6.67
C LEU A 62 4.05 -12.64 -6.49
N HIS A 63 3.58 -12.25 -5.31
CA HIS A 63 3.30 -10.85 -4.99
C HIS A 63 4.57 -9.99 -5.11
N THR A 64 5.68 -10.41 -4.48
CA THR A 64 6.96 -9.69 -4.56
C THR A 64 7.45 -9.59 -6.01
N LEU A 65 7.35 -10.67 -6.80
CA LEU A 65 7.75 -10.67 -8.21
C LEU A 65 6.87 -9.73 -9.05
N TYR A 66 5.56 -9.71 -8.79
CA TYR A 66 4.62 -8.80 -9.43
C TYR A 66 4.92 -7.34 -9.10
N THR A 67 5.12 -7.01 -7.82
CA THR A 67 5.51 -5.66 -7.40
C THR A 67 6.82 -5.25 -8.07
N PHE A 68 7.81 -6.13 -8.11
CA PHE A 68 9.07 -5.87 -8.79
C PHE A 68 8.88 -5.64 -10.29
N TYR A 69 8.06 -6.45 -10.95
CA TYR A 69 7.71 -6.27 -12.36
C TYR A 69 7.04 -4.90 -12.59
N VAL A 70 6.08 -4.51 -11.76
CA VAL A 70 5.42 -3.20 -11.84
C VAL A 70 6.42 -2.07 -11.66
N LEU A 71 7.32 -2.15 -10.68
CA LEU A 71 8.33 -1.13 -10.43
C LEU A 71 9.33 -0.96 -11.59
N VAL A 72 9.71 -2.06 -12.23
CA VAL A 72 10.69 -2.04 -13.32
C VAL A 72 10.06 -1.65 -14.65
N PHE A 73 8.89 -2.20 -14.96
CA PHE A 73 8.30 -2.12 -16.30
C PHE A 73 7.08 -1.20 -16.38
N ALA A 74 6.31 -1.05 -15.31
CA ALA A 74 5.12 -0.20 -15.26
C ALA A 74 5.40 1.11 -14.51
N LYS A 75 6.27 1.95 -15.08
CA LYS A 75 6.49 3.31 -14.56
C LYS A 75 5.15 4.07 -14.60
N PRO A 76 4.71 4.69 -13.50
CA PRO A 76 3.47 5.46 -13.49
C PRO A 76 3.59 6.60 -14.53
N PRO A 77 2.63 6.74 -15.46
CA PRO A 77 2.70 7.75 -16.49
C PRO A 77 2.67 9.13 -15.84
N ASN A 78 3.75 9.89 -15.97
CA ASN A 78 3.77 11.27 -15.51
C ASN A 78 3.16 12.18 -16.59
N LEU A 79 2.64 13.34 -16.17
CA LEU A 79 1.99 14.31 -17.08
C LEU A 79 2.86 14.64 -18.30
N PHE A 80 4.16 14.84 -18.11
CA PHE A 80 5.10 15.19 -19.17
C PHE A 80 5.33 14.03 -20.16
N THR A 81 5.44 12.79 -19.68
CA THR A 81 5.57 11.57 -20.50
C THR A 81 4.27 11.23 -21.22
N ALA A 82 3.13 11.47 -20.59
CA ALA A 82 1.82 11.25 -21.21
C ALA A 82 1.56 12.24 -22.35
N LEU A 83 2.00 13.49 -22.20
CA LEU A 83 1.93 14.53 -23.23
C LEU A 83 3.10 14.49 -24.23
N GLY A 84 4.12 13.66 -23.99
CA GLY A 84 5.33 13.61 -24.83
C GLY A 84 6.14 14.90 -24.84
N VAL A 85 6.09 15.71 -23.78
CA VAL A 85 6.77 17.02 -23.68
C VAL A 85 7.94 16.99 -22.70
N PRO A 86 9.02 17.75 -22.95
CA PRO A 86 10.13 17.84 -22.01
C PRO A 86 9.75 18.64 -20.76
N ILE A 87 10.39 18.34 -19.63
CA ILE A 87 10.16 19.07 -18.36
C ILE A 87 10.50 20.57 -18.43
N SER A 88 11.36 20.97 -19.37
CA SER A 88 11.76 22.36 -19.61
C SER A 88 10.76 23.18 -20.43
N ILE A 89 9.63 22.60 -20.85
CA ILE A 89 8.63 23.28 -21.70
C ILE A 89 8.07 24.56 -21.03
N LYS A 90 7.92 25.65 -21.78
CA LYS A 90 7.36 26.89 -21.19
C LYS A 90 5.92 26.65 -20.72
N GLN A 91 5.53 27.30 -19.62
CA GLN A 91 4.19 27.12 -19.04
C GLN A 91 3.05 27.44 -20.03
N SER A 92 3.23 28.46 -20.86
CA SER A 92 2.27 28.83 -21.90
C SER A 92 2.12 27.76 -22.97
N GLN A 93 3.20 27.05 -23.33
CA GLN A 93 3.15 25.92 -24.24
C GLN A 93 2.50 24.71 -23.57
N LEU A 94 2.84 24.43 -22.31
CA LEU A 94 2.22 23.34 -21.56
C LEU A 94 0.69 23.45 -21.52
N ARG A 95 0.16 24.66 -21.22
CA ARG A 95 -1.28 24.94 -21.25
C ARG A 95 -1.90 24.72 -22.63
N LYS A 96 -1.22 25.15 -23.70
CA LYS A 96 -1.68 24.90 -25.08
C LYS A 96 -1.71 23.41 -25.41
N THR A 97 -0.67 22.67 -25.03
CA THR A 97 -0.61 21.22 -25.26
C THR A 97 -1.72 20.50 -24.51
N ILE A 98 -1.98 20.87 -23.25
CA ILE A 98 -3.07 20.27 -22.48
C ILE A 98 -4.43 20.63 -23.05
N ALA A 99 -4.66 21.90 -23.41
CA ALA A 99 -5.90 22.33 -24.05
C ALA A 99 -6.16 21.57 -25.36
N ALA A 100 -5.11 21.27 -26.13
CA ALA A 100 -5.21 20.45 -27.34
C ALA A 100 -5.56 18.97 -27.06
N HIS A 101 -5.34 18.48 -25.84
CA HIS A 101 -5.67 17.11 -25.41
C HIS A 101 -6.84 17.06 -24.42
N ALA A 102 -7.52 18.20 -24.17
CA ALA A 102 -8.55 18.30 -23.15
C ALA A 102 -9.80 17.45 -23.45
N ASP A 103 -10.08 17.22 -24.74
CA ASP A 103 -11.19 16.40 -25.21
C ASP A 103 -10.86 14.90 -25.21
N ALA A 104 -9.59 14.53 -24.97
CA ALA A 104 -9.14 13.14 -24.93
C ALA A 104 -9.03 12.65 -23.47
N PRO A 105 -9.71 11.56 -23.08
CA PRO A 105 -9.41 10.89 -21.82
C PRO A 105 -7.94 10.45 -21.85
N PRO A 106 -7.14 10.74 -20.80
CA PRO A 106 -7.52 10.71 -19.39
C PRO A 106 -7.50 12.05 -18.62
N PHE A 107 -7.53 13.23 -19.27
CA PHE A 107 -7.27 14.52 -18.60
C PHE A 107 -8.49 15.44 -18.48
N PRO A 108 -9.50 15.12 -17.63
CA PRO A 108 -10.58 16.07 -17.36
C PRO A 108 -10.02 17.32 -16.66
N ILE A 109 -10.21 18.49 -17.27
CA ILE A 109 -9.82 19.78 -16.69
C ILE A 109 -10.68 20.01 -15.44
N THR A 110 -10.12 19.70 -14.29
CA THR A 110 -10.71 19.94 -12.97
C THR A 110 -10.15 21.24 -12.37
N PRO A 111 -10.89 21.97 -11.52
CA PRO A 111 -10.39 23.21 -10.93
C PRO A 111 -9.11 23.01 -10.09
N SER A 112 -8.94 21.84 -9.48
CA SER A 112 -7.70 21.44 -8.78
C SER A 112 -6.50 21.30 -9.72
N PHE A 113 -6.75 20.99 -10.99
CA PHE A 113 -5.71 20.88 -12.01
C PHE A 113 -5.15 22.24 -12.42
N GLU A 114 -5.97 23.30 -12.46
CA GLU A 114 -5.48 24.66 -12.72
C GLU A 114 -4.54 25.16 -11.61
N VAL A 115 -4.82 24.79 -10.35
CA VAL A 115 -3.93 25.07 -9.21
C VAL A 115 -2.59 24.33 -9.37
N LEU A 116 -2.64 23.08 -9.83
CA LEU A 116 -1.41 22.34 -10.15
C LEU A 116 -0.63 23.03 -11.27
N LEU A 117 -1.31 23.43 -12.35
CA LEU A 117 -0.66 24.10 -13.47
C LEU A 117 -0.01 25.41 -13.03
N SER A 118 -0.69 26.24 -12.24
CA SER A 118 -0.11 27.50 -11.77
C SER A 118 1.18 27.26 -10.95
N ARG A 119 1.22 26.20 -10.13
CA ARG A 119 2.40 25.79 -9.37
C ARG A 119 3.51 25.25 -10.25
N LEU A 120 3.17 24.45 -11.26
CA LEU A 120 4.11 23.93 -12.26
C LEU A 120 4.69 25.04 -13.15
N ALA A 121 4.29 26.30 -13.01
CA ALA A 121 4.97 27.40 -13.70
C ALA A 121 6.43 27.58 -13.26
N SER A 122 6.76 27.22 -12.01
CA SER A 122 8.13 27.23 -11.50
C SER A 122 8.88 25.94 -11.84
N PHE A 123 10.13 26.05 -12.29
CA PHE A 123 10.97 24.90 -12.59
C PHE A 123 11.26 24.04 -11.36
N ASP A 124 11.49 24.66 -10.20
CA ASP A 124 11.78 23.95 -8.95
C ASP A 124 10.60 23.05 -8.55
N VAL A 125 9.37 23.54 -8.76
CA VAL A 125 8.14 22.78 -8.50
C VAL A 125 7.97 21.62 -9.46
N ARG A 126 8.42 21.75 -10.72
CA ARG A 126 8.42 20.62 -11.67
C ARG A 126 9.39 19.51 -11.25
N VAL A 127 10.53 19.87 -10.67
CA VAL A 127 11.46 18.89 -10.11
C VAL A 127 10.82 18.18 -8.91
N LEU A 128 10.12 18.91 -8.04
CA LEU A 128 9.35 18.33 -6.93
C LEU A 128 8.24 17.38 -7.45
N PHE A 129 7.55 17.75 -8.54
CA PHE A 129 6.53 16.94 -9.17
C PHE A 129 7.04 15.58 -9.65
N LEU A 130 8.26 15.52 -10.19
CA LEU A 130 8.85 14.23 -10.58
C LEU A 130 9.15 13.31 -9.39
N ARG A 131 9.43 13.89 -8.21
CA ARG A 131 9.79 13.13 -7.00
C ARG A 131 8.59 12.66 -6.21
N PHE A 132 7.65 13.57 -5.93
CA PHE A 132 6.49 13.30 -5.07
C PHE A 132 5.24 12.91 -5.86
N GLY A 133 5.21 13.20 -7.15
CA GLY A 133 4.06 12.92 -8.01
C GLY A 133 2.98 13.98 -7.94
N GLN A 134 1.95 13.80 -8.77
CA GLN A 134 0.87 14.77 -8.95
C GLN A 134 0.03 14.98 -7.69
N ASP A 135 -0.29 13.90 -6.98
CA ASP A 135 -1.25 13.90 -5.89
C ASP A 135 -0.78 14.79 -4.72
N THR A 136 0.49 14.71 -4.35
CA THR A 136 1.11 15.54 -3.29
C THR A 136 1.03 17.04 -3.63
N LEU A 137 1.27 17.41 -4.89
CA LEU A 137 1.21 18.81 -5.31
C LEU A 137 -0.23 19.34 -5.43
N GLN A 138 -1.20 18.47 -5.72
CA GLN A 138 -2.62 18.85 -5.81
C GLN A 138 -3.28 19.00 -4.44
N THR A 139 -2.91 18.14 -3.47
CA THR A 139 -3.55 18.06 -2.16
C THR A 139 -2.97 19.02 -1.13
N CYS A 140 -1.66 19.32 -1.17
CA CYS A 140 -1.06 20.22 -0.19
C CYS A 140 -1.24 21.70 -0.55
N ALA A 141 -2.25 22.37 0.01
CA ALA A 141 -2.50 23.79 -0.24
C ALA A 141 -1.40 24.73 0.30
N HIS A 142 -0.68 24.34 1.36
CA HIS A 142 0.25 25.22 2.11
C HIS A 142 1.73 24.86 1.95
N CYS A 143 2.07 23.92 1.06
CA CYS A 143 3.46 23.55 0.80
C CYS A 143 4.11 24.53 -0.18
N HIS A 144 5.19 25.18 0.24
CA HIS A 144 5.95 26.11 -0.61
C HIS A 144 7.42 25.71 -0.75
N THR A 145 7.98 25.10 0.29
CA THR A 145 9.37 24.67 0.33
C THR A 145 9.50 23.16 0.12
N HIS A 146 10.70 22.71 -0.28
CA HIS A 146 10.98 21.28 -0.44
C HIS A 146 10.72 20.48 0.84
N SER A 147 11.04 21.04 2.01
CA SER A 147 10.81 20.39 3.31
C SER A 147 9.33 20.18 3.60
N ASP A 148 8.45 21.11 3.21
CA ASP A 148 7.01 20.98 3.44
C ASP A 148 6.44 19.80 2.66
N PHE A 149 6.85 19.66 1.40
CA PHE A 149 6.44 18.53 0.55
C PHE A 149 6.96 17.20 1.10
N GLN A 150 8.19 17.15 1.62
CA GLN A 150 8.74 15.94 2.25
C GLN A 150 7.91 15.52 3.46
N GLN A 151 7.64 16.45 4.38
CA GLN A 151 6.88 16.14 5.59
C GLN A 151 5.44 15.72 5.26
N TYR A 152 4.84 16.29 4.22
CA TYR A 152 3.50 15.91 3.78
C TYR A 152 3.46 14.53 3.08
N ALA A 153 4.45 14.21 2.25
CA ALA A 153 4.47 12.96 1.50
C ALA A 153 4.91 11.75 2.36
N LEU A 154 5.80 11.96 3.32
CA LEU A 154 6.38 10.90 4.15
C LEU A 154 5.37 10.00 4.88
N PRO A 155 4.37 10.52 5.62
CA PRO A 155 3.49 9.67 6.42
C PRO A 155 2.68 8.70 5.56
N ARG A 156 2.31 9.10 4.33
CA ARG A 156 1.55 8.23 3.43
C ARG A 156 2.39 7.03 2.98
N SER A 157 3.61 7.27 2.50
CA SER A 157 4.51 6.20 2.10
C SER A 157 4.88 5.31 3.29
N LEU A 158 5.14 5.91 4.47
CA LEU A 158 5.44 5.16 5.69
C LEU A 158 4.27 4.23 6.07
N LEU A 159 3.03 4.70 5.97
CA LEU A 159 1.86 3.92 6.34
C LEU A 159 1.62 2.75 5.38
N GLU A 160 1.90 2.93 4.10
CA GLU A 160 1.90 1.84 3.11
C GLU A 160 2.96 0.78 3.46
N TYR A 161 4.19 1.17 3.78
CA TYR A 161 5.23 0.24 4.23
C TYR A 161 4.87 -0.48 5.54
N LEU A 162 4.30 0.24 6.52
CA LEU A 162 3.87 -0.33 7.79
C LEU A 162 2.73 -1.34 7.60
N ARG A 163 1.80 -1.05 6.69
CA ARG A 163 0.71 -1.98 6.34
C ARG A 163 1.27 -3.27 5.74
N GLU A 164 2.18 -3.17 4.79
CA GLU A 164 2.82 -4.35 4.18
C GLU A 164 3.66 -5.12 5.22
N ALA A 165 4.44 -4.43 6.05
CA ALA A 165 5.21 -5.04 7.11
C ALA A 165 4.32 -5.76 8.14
N ALA A 166 3.16 -5.19 8.47
CA ALA A 166 2.18 -5.82 9.36
C ALA A 166 1.58 -7.08 8.72
N VAL A 167 1.23 -7.04 7.43
CA VAL A 167 0.73 -8.22 6.70
C VAL A 167 1.79 -9.32 6.67
N VAL A 168 3.04 -8.98 6.30
CA VAL A 168 4.14 -9.95 6.31
C VAL A 168 4.41 -10.48 7.71
N GLY A 169 4.36 -9.62 8.73
CA GLY A 169 4.51 -10.00 10.14
C GLY A 169 3.45 -11.01 10.58
N VAL A 170 2.17 -10.73 10.31
CA VAL A 170 1.04 -11.63 10.62
C VAL A 170 1.17 -12.96 9.86
N LEU A 171 1.63 -12.93 8.61
CA LEU A 171 1.79 -14.14 7.80
C LEU A 171 3.00 -14.98 8.19
N THR A 172 4.06 -14.37 8.73
CA THR A 172 5.32 -15.04 9.05
C THR A 172 5.45 -15.43 10.52
N GLN A 173 4.72 -14.78 11.43
CA GLN A 173 4.74 -15.13 12.85
C GLN A 173 3.97 -16.42 13.12
N PRO A 174 4.56 -17.37 13.88
CA PRO A 174 3.78 -18.43 14.48
C PRO A 174 2.88 -17.79 15.55
N PHE A 175 1.57 -17.84 15.34
CA PHE A 175 0.55 -17.31 16.24
C PHE A 175 0.72 -17.73 17.74
N ALA A 176 1.44 -18.82 18.00
CA ALA A 176 1.73 -19.34 19.32
C ALA A 176 2.65 -18.44 20.19
N ASP A 177 3.59 -17.70 19.60
CA ASP A 177 4.60 -16.94 20.37
C ASP A 177 4.10 -15.56 20.85
N LEU A 178 3.08 -14.99 20.19
CA LEU A 178 2.46 -13.73 20.60
C LEU A 178 1.62 -13.86 21.87
N VAL A 179 1.12 -15.07 22.16
CA VAL A 179 0.33 -15.35 23.37
C VAL A 179 1.23 -15.65 24.58
N SER A 180 2.47 -16.12 24.36
CA SER A 180 3.41 -16.45 25.45
C SER A 180 4.14 -15.25 26.06
N LEU A 181 3.98 -14.04 25.49
CA LEU A 181 4.55 -12.81 26.07
C LEU A 181 3.58 -12.08 27.01
N SER A 182 2.45 -12.70 27.41
CA SER A 182 1.68 -12.21 28.55
C SER A 182 2.53 -12.37 29.81
N PRO A 183 2.87 -11.28 30.52
CA PRO A 183 3.71 -11.30 31.71
C PRO A 183 2.89 -11.76 32.92
N ASP A 184 2.45 -13.01 32.92
CA ASP A 184 1.92 -13.69 34.10
C ASP A 184 2.98 -14.70 34.52
N ASP A 185 3.89 -14.31 35.41
CA ASP A 185 4.46 -15.17 36.47
C ASP A 185 5.61 -14.44 37.19
N SER A 186 5.25 -13.44 37.99
CA SER A 186 6.12 -12.97 39.07
C SER A 186 5.31 -12.73 40.35
N ILE A 187 4.61 -13.76 40.81
CA ILE A 187 4.23 -13.87 42.23
C ILE A 187 4.86 -15.17 42.75
N SER A 188 6.18 -15.09 42.93
CA SER A 188 6.94 -16.05 43.72
C SER A 188 6.61 -15.82 45.18
N ASN A 189 6.06 -16.86 45.81
CA ASN A 189 5.76 -16.95 47.23
C ASN A 189 6.99 -16.63 48.09
N GLY A 190 6.86 -15.67 49.00
CA GLY A 190 7.71 -15.51 50.18
C GLY A 190 7.09 -16.23 51.39
N PRO A 191 7.93 -16.67 52.34
CA PRO A 191 7.73 -17.83 53.23
C PRO A 191 6.58 -17.74 54.23
#